data_AF-A0AAN1VSD6-F1
#
_entry.id   AF-A0AAN1VSD6-F1
#
_cell.length_a   1.000
_cell.length_b   1.000
_cell.length_c   1.000
_cell.angle_alpha   90.00
_cell.angle_beta   90.00
_cell.angle_gamma   90.00
#
_symmetry.space_group_name_H-M   'P 1'
#
loop_
_entity.id
_entity.type
_entity.pdbx_description
1 polymer ?
#
loop_
_entity_poly.entity_id
_entity_poly.type
_entity_poly.pdbx_seq_one_letter_code
_entity_poly.pdbx_strand_id
1 'polypeptide(L)' 'MTGKEYLAFMQEGNYKRTQIVRLMEQCVALFEKNGMRKKAEITKWEILEIAEIEKEKGELM' A
#
# COMPACT_ATOMS: atom_id res chain seq x y z
N MET A 1 -4.43 -9.93 -4.64
CA MET A 1 -3.68 -9.15 -5.65
C MET A 1 -2.23 -9.61 -5.57
N THR A 2 -1.58 -9.92 -6.69
CA THR A 2 -0.16 -10.33 -6.65
C THR A 2 0.71 -9.13 -6.29
N GLY A 3 1.86 -9.33 -5.65
CA GLY A 3 2.77 -8.22 -5.31
C GLY A 3 3.23 -7.39 -6.52
N LYS A 4 3.12 -7.94 -7.75
CA LYS A 4 3.38 -7.24 -9.00
C LYS A 4 2.27 -6.25 -9.39
N GLU A 5 1.01 -6.62 -9.16
CA GLU A 5 -0.14 -5.73 -9.43
C GLU A 5 -0.12 -4.51 -8.50
N TYR A 6 0.27 -4.69 -7.23
CA TYR A 6 0.48 -3.59 -6.29
C TYR A 6 1.60 -2.62 -6.74
N LEU A 7 2.74 -3.16 -7.18
CA LEU A 7 3.87 -2.35 -7.66
C LEU A 7 3.50 -1.56 -8.92
N ALA A 8 2.73 -2.17 -9.84
CA ALA A 8 2.26 -1.50 -11.05
C ALA A 8 1.34 -0.33 -10.72
N PHE A 9 0.36 -0.51 -9.83
CA PHE A 9 -0.53 0.57 -9.39
C PHE A 9 0.23 1.76 -8.78
N MET A 10 1.19 1.46 -7.90
CA MET A 10 2.00 2.50 -7.24
C MET A 10 2.87 3.29 -8.24
N GLN A 11 3.36 2.63 -9.29
CA GLN A 11 4.16 3.26 -10.35
C GLN A 11 3.32 4.06 -11.33
N GLU A 12 2.16 3.53 -11.77
CA GLU A 12 1.27 4.20 -12.74
C GLU A 12 0.65 5.48 -12.19
N GLY A 13 0.35 5.53 -10.89
CA GLY A 13 -0.26 6.72 -10.28
C GLY A 13 0.72 7.78 -9.79
N ASN A 14 2.04 7.61 -9.97
CA ASN A 14 3.10 8.52 -9.50
C ASN A 14 2.93 8.90 -8.01
N TYR A 15 2.46 7.96 -7.19
CA TYR A 15 2.15 8.20 -5.79
C TYR A 15 3.46 8.39 -4.99
N LYS A 16 3.74 9.61 -4.51
CA LYS A 16 4.83 9.82 -3.54
C LYS A 16 4.48 9.13 -2.22
N ARG A 17 5.03 7.94 -1.98
CA ARG A 17 4.82 7.17 -0.73
C ARG A 17 4.87 8.07 0.51
N THR A 18 3.71 8.38 1.06
CA THR A 18 3.53 9.12 2.30
C THR A 18 4.04 8.28 3.47
N GLN A 19 4.23 8.91 4.63
CA GLN A 19 4.75 8.21 5.80
C GLN A 19 3.83 7.07 6.23
N ILE A 20 2.50 7.23 6.07
CA ILE A 20 1.52 6.21 6.42
C ILE A 20 1.57 5.02 5.45
N VAL A 21 1.66 5.26 4.14
CA VAL A 21 1.81 4.20 3.13
C VAL A 21 3.07 3.36 3.42
N ARG A 22 4.20 4.01 3.75
CA ARG A 22 5.45 3.29 4.11
C ARG A 22 5.30 2.45 5.37
N LEU A 23 4.62 2.97 6.39
CA LEU A 23 4.37 2.23 7.63
C LEU A 23 3.52 0.99 7.36
N MET A 24 2.50 1.13 6.52
CA MET A 24 1.64 0.01 6.14
C MET A 24 2.36 -1.03 5.28
N GLU A 25 3.24 -0.61 4.35
CA GLU A 25 4.10 -1.52 3.60
C GLU A 25 5.02 -2.34 4.55
N GLN A 26 5.55 -1.72 5.61
CA GLN A 26 6.30 -2.43 6.64
C GLN A 26 5.43 -3.44 7.41
N CYS A 27 4.17 -3.08 7.72
CA CYS A 27 3.21 -4.00 8.31
C CYS A 27 2.91 -5.20 7.40
N VAL A 28 2.76 -4.98 6.08
CA VAL A 28 2.59 -6.07 5.10
C VAL A 28 3.78 -7.02 5.17
N ALA A 29 5.00 -6.51 5.12
CA ALA A 29 6.21 -7.34 5.23
C ALA A 29 6.26 -8.14 6.54
N LEU A 30 5.83 -7.52 7.66
CA LEU A 30 5.77 -8.17 8.96
C LEU A 30 4.68 -9.27 8.99
N PHE A 31 3.51 -9.03 8.40
CA PHE A 31 2.45 -10.03 8.30
C PHE A 31 2.85 -11.21 7.42
N GLU A 32 3.50 -10.96 6.27
CA GLU A 32 4.00 -12.02 5.40
C GLU A 32 5.06 -12.88 6.10
N LYS A 33 6.02 -12.24 6.79
CA LYS A 33 7.07 -12.93 7.55
C LYS A 33 6.50 -13.84 8.65
N ASN A 34 5.38 -13.45 9.25
CA ASN A 34 4.74 -14.21 10.33
C ASN A 34 3.62 -15.16 9.84
N GLY A 35 3.51 -15.40 8.52
CA GLY A 35 2.50 -16.30 7.96
C GLY A 35 1.07 -15.78 8.04
N MET A 36 0.87 -14.52 8.40
CA MET A 36 -0.44 -13.86 8.57
C MET A 36 -0.99 -13.37 7.23
N ARG A 37 -1.07 -14.27 6.24
CA ARG A 37 -1.37 -13.94 4.83
C ARG A 37 -2.66 -13.15 4.65
N LYS A 38 -3.72 -13.47 5.40
CA LYS A 38 -5.00 -12.72 5.32
C LYS A 38 -4.83 -11.26 5.73
N LYS A 39 -4.05 -10.99 6.80
CA LYS A 39 -3.78 -9.61 7.23
C LYS A 39 -2.92 -8.87 6.22
N ALA A 40 -1.90 -9.53 5.67
CA ALA A 40 -1.07 -8.96 4.61
C ALA A 40 -1.90 -8.53 3.39
N GLU A 41 -2.81 -9.39 2.91
CA GLU A 41 -3.68 -9.04 1.78
C GLU A 41 -4.64 -7.91 2.10
N ILE A 42 -5.27 -7.92 3.29
CA ILE A 42 -6.16 -6.81 3.71
C ILE A 42 -5.37 -5.49 3.73
N THR A 43 -4.20 -5.46 4.36
CA THR A 43 -3.40 -4.23 4.47
C THR A 43 -2.93 -3.74 3.09
N LYS A 44 -2.66 -4.63 2.13
CA LYS A 44 -2.36 -4.21 0.74
C LYS A 44 -3.54 -3.45 0.11
N TRP A 45 -4.78 -3.87 0.35
CA TRP A 45 -5.96 -3.18 -0.15
C TRP A 45 -6.17 -1.83 0.55
N GLU A 46 -5.99 -1.78 1.87
CA GLU A 46 -6.11 -0.52 2.63
C GLU A 46 -5.07 0.52 2.19
N ILE A 47 -3.85 0.10 1.81
CA ILE A 47 -2.84 1.00 1.26
C ILE A 47 -3.33 1.66 -0.04
N LEU A 48 -4.00 0.90 -0.91
CA LEU A 48 -4.53 1.44 -2.17
C LEU A 48 -5.60 2.50 -1.91
N GLU A 49 -6.53 2.20 -1.01
CA GLU A 49 -7.61 3.13 -0.65
C GLU A 49 -7.04 4.42 -0.04
N ILE A 50 -6.04 4.31 0.85
CA ILE A 50 -5.37 5.48 1.43
C ILE A 50 -4.61 6.27 0.35
N ALA A 51 -3.93 5.60 -0.57
CA ALA A 51 -3.22 6.27 -1.66
C ALA A 51 -4.19 7.00 -2.62
N GLU A 52 -5.40 6.49 -2.83
CA GLU A 52 -6.43 7.20 -3.58
C GLU A 52 -6.94 8.42 -2.82
N ILE A 53 -7.26 8.28 -1.53
CA ILE A 53 -7.74 9.38 -0.68
C ILE A 53 -6.69 10.51 -0.58
N GLU A 54 -5.43 10.18 -0.35
CA GLU A 54 -4.34 11.16 -0.25
C GLU A 54 -4.10 11.89 -1.60
N LYS A 55 -4.36 11.22 -2.73
CA LYS A 55 -4.30 11.83 -4.07
C LYS A 55 -5.44 12.80 -4.28
N GLU A 56 -6.66 12.43 -3.88
CA GLU A 56 -7.81 13.33 -3.95
C GLU A 56 -7.63 14.58 -3.07
N LYS A 57 -6.98 14.44 -1.92
CA LYS A 57 -6.66 15.55 -1.01
C LYS A 57 -5.50 16.44 -1.49
N GLY A 58 -4.79 16.04 -2.54
CA GLY A 58 -3.59 16.74 -3.02
C GLY A 58 -2.36 16.59 -2.10
N GLU A 59 -2.39 15.64 -1.17
CA GLU A 59 -1.30 15.32 -0.24
C GLU A 59 -0.25 14.40 -0.90
N LEU A 60 -0.68 13.61 -1.90
CA LEU A 60 0.21 12.86 -2.79
C LEU A 60 0.70 13.74 -3.95
N MET A 61 1.68 14.61 -3.64
CA MET A 61 2.52 15.30 -4.64
C MET A 61 3.96 14.83 -4.59
#